data_AF-A0A225D3K3-F1
#
_entry.id   AF-A0A225D3K3-F1
#
_cell.length_a   1.000
_cell.length_b   1.000
_cell.length_c   1.000
_cell.angle_alpha   90.00
_cell.angle_beta   90.00
_cell.angle_gamma   90.00
#
_symmetry.space_group_name_H-M   'P 1'
#
loop_
_entity.id
_entity.type
_entity.pdbx_description
1 polymer ?
#
loop_
_entity_poly.entity_id
_entity_poly.type
_entity_poly.pdbx_seq_one_letter_code
_entity_poly.pdbx_strand_id
1 'polypeptide(L)'
;MTARQLLDALTAAGCVPSIEGEELVLDTIPPAPLEPFVELLSTGMRALLTGRRWFGLDAQTGRGCGPLRDGALDPAQLLPSNVSLLCVEGDRIWDRHPLAVVLTPSAFEPPATKKQKNGRTAAV
;
A
#
# COMPACT_ATOMS: atom_id res chain seq x y z
N MET A 1 5.04 -4.75 -0.03
CA MET A 1 4.91 -3.96 1.22
C MET A 1 3.50 -3.42 1.27
N THR A 2 2.83 -3.53 2.42
CA THR A 2 1.48 -3.00 2.64
C THR A 2 1.54 -1.64 3.34
N ALA A 3 0.44 -0.88 3.33
CA ALA A 3 0.40 0.42 4.01
C ALA A 3 0.65 0.28 5.52
N ARG A 4 0.14 -0.79 6.15
CA ARG A 4 0.44 -1.13 7.55
C ARG A 4 1.94 -1.37 7.75
N GLN A 5 2.55 -2.22 6.92
CA GLN A 5 3.98 -2.53 7.03
C GLN A 5 4.86 -1.29 6.83
N LEU A 6 4.45 -0.38 5.94
CA LEU A 6 5.16 0.88 5.74
C LEU A 6 5.06 1.79 6.97
N LEU A 7 3.86 1.96 7.54
CA LEU A 7 3.67 2.75 8.75
C LEU A 7 4.52 2.21 9.92
N ASP A 8 4.54 0.90 10.11
CA ASP A 8 5.35 0.24 11.13
C ASP A 8 6.85 0.45 10.87
N ALA A 9 7.29 0.33 9.60
CA ALA A 9 8.69 0.52 9.22
C ALA A 9 9.19 1.97 9.38
N LEU A 10 8.37 2.96 9.02
CA LEU A 10 8.67 4.37 9.23
C LEU A 10 8.80 4.69 10.72
N THR A 11 7.82 4.24 11.51
CA THR A 11 7.81 4.44 12.97
C THR A 11 9.04 3.80 13.61
N ALA A 12 9.40 2.57 13.22
CA ALA A 12 10.59 1.89 13.71
C ALA A 12 11.91 2.61 13.30
N ALA A 13 11.90 3.32 12.19
CA ALA A 13 13.03 4.14 11.73
C ALA A 13 13.06 5.55 12.35
N GLY A 14 12.12 5.88 13.24
CA GLY A 14 12.02 7.21 13.87
C GLY A 14 11.47 8.30 12.95
N CYS A 15 10.81 7.92 11.85
CA CYS A 15 10.02 8.82 11.00
C CYS A 15 8.56 8.56 11.32
N VAL A 16 7.90 9.47 12.05
CA VAL A 16 6.54 9.28 12.55
C VAL A 16 5.55 10.00 11.65
N PRO A 17 4.73 9.25 10.87
CA PRO A 17 3.73 9.86 10.01
C PRO A 17 2.53 10.37 10.82
N SER A 18 1.97 11.49 10.41
CA SER A 18 0.77 12.11 10.99
C SER A 18 -0.13 12.69 9.90
N ILE A 19 -1.31 13.20 10.29
CA ILE A 19 -2.29 13.79 9.38
C ILE A 19 -2.56 15.23 9.77
N GLU A 20 -2.35 16.13 8.81
CA GLU A 20 -2.72 17.54 8.92
C GLU A 20 -3.79 17.85 7.87
N GLY A 21 -5.03 18.01 8.32
CA GLY A 21 -6.18 18.15 7.41
C GLY A 21 -6.43 16.87 6.61
N GLU A 22 -6.20 16.93 5.30
CA GLU A 22 -6.33 15.79 4.37
C GLU A 22 -4.96 15.26 3.90
N GLU A 23 -3.85 15.83 4.38
CA GLU A 23 -2.50 15.52 3.91
C GLU A 23 -1.73 14.63 4.91
N LEU A 24 -0.87 13.77 4.35
CA LEU A 24 0.09 12.99 5.12
C LEU A 24 1.34 13.83 5.37
N VAL A 25 1.71 14.02 6.63
CA VAL A 25 2.91 14.75 7.03
C VAL A 25 3.88 13.80 7.71
N LEU A 26 5.14 13.88 7.32
CA LEU A 26 6.25 13.18 7.96
C LEU A 26 7.07 14.19 8.76
N ASP A 27 7.39 13.86 10.00
CA ASP A 27 8.20 14.70 10.90
C ASP A 27 9.67 14.84 10.46
N THR A 28 10.15 13.88 9.69
CA THR A 28 11.48 13.86 9.08
C THR A 28 11.45 13.19 7.71
N ILE A 29 12.56 13.30 6.98
CA ILE A 29 12.73 12.66 5.67
C ILE A 29 12.67 11.13 5.86
N PRO A 30 11.81 10.42 5.12
CA PRO A 30 11.73 8.97 5.22
C PRO A 30 13.05 8.34 4.73
N PRO A 31 13.48 7.20 5.28
CA PRO A 31 14.65 6.48 4.78
C PRO A 31 14.53 6.19 3.28
N ALA A 32 15.62 6.35 2.53
CA ALA A 32 15.62 6.18 1.06
C ALA A 32 14.97 4.88 0.55
N PRO A 33 15.11 3.71 1.21
CA PRO A 33 14.41 2.49 0.76
C PRO A 33 12.88 2.55 0.92
N LEU A 34 12.36 3.44 1.75
CA LEU A 34 10.93 3.60 2.06
C LEU A 34 10.27 4.74 1.26
N GLU A 35 11.04 5.70 0.75
CA GLU A 35 10.54 6.84 -0.05
C GLU A 35 9.56 6.43 -1.16
N PRO A 36 9.85 5.45 -2.03
CA PRO A 36 8.93 5.07 -3.11
C PRO A 36 7.61 4.49 -2.58
N PHE A 37 7.67 3.80 -1.43
CA PHE A 37 6.47 3.26 -0.81
C PHE A 37 5.64 4.34 -0.13
N VAL A 38 6.26 5.42 0.39
CA VAL A 38 5.54 6.59 0.93
C VAL A 38 4.69 7.22 -0.15
N GLU A 39 5.28 7.49 -1.32
CA GLU A 39 4.55 8.06 -2.46
C GLU A 39 3.37 7.15 -2.85
N LEU A 40 3.64 5.86 -3.00
CA LEU A 40 2.69 4.85 -3.45
C LEU A 40 1.53 4.60 -2.48
N LEU A 41 1.84 4.49 -1.18
CA LEU A 41 0.91 4.02 -0.15
C LEU A 41 0.44 5.15 0.76
N SER A 42 0.72 6.41 0.41
CA SER A 42 0.31 7.61 1.14
C SER A 42 -1.18 7.58 1.49
N THR A 43 -2.08 7.38 0.53
CA THR A 43 -3.53 7.28 0.77
C THR A 43 -3.90 6.16 1.75
N GLY A 44 -3.23 5.01 1.66
CA GLY A 44 -3.44 3.89 2.60
C GLY A 44 -2.96 4.22 4.02
N MET A 45 -1.86 4.96 4.16
CA MET A 45 -1.40 5.48 5.45
C MET A 45 -2.37 6.51 6.02
N ARG A 46 -2.92 7.41 5.19
CA ARG A 46 -3.97 8.35 5.59
C ARG A 46 -5.20 7.63 6.14
N ALA A 47 -5.66 6.57 5.46
CA ALA A 47 -6.76 5.75 5.93
C ALA A 47 -6.47 5.11 7.31
N LEU A 48 -5.26 4.56 7.49
CA LEU A 48 -4.84 3.97 8.76
C LEU A 48 -4.80 4.98 9.90
N LEU A 49 -4.18 6.14 9.69
CA LEU A 49 -4.00 7.16 10.72
C LEU A 49 -5.30 7.84 11.12
N THR A 50 -6.26 7.96 10.19
CA THR A 50 -7.59 8.53 10.45
C THR A 50 -8.63 7.51 10.90
N GLY A 51 -8.32 6.21 10.83
CA GLY A 51 -9.28 5.13 11.11
C GLY A 51 -10.44 5.05 10.11
N ARG A 52 -10.23 5.58 8.90
CA ARG A 52 -11.26 5.68 7.85
C ARG A 52 -11.08 4.60 6.79
N ARG A 53 -12.13 4.34 6.01
CA ARG A 53 -12.05 3.37 4.91
C ARG A 53 -11.17 3.87 3.78
N TRP A 54 -10.50 2.93 3.12
CA TRP A 54 -9.66 3.18 1.96
C TRP A 54 -10.33 2.57 0.73
N PHE A 55 -10.47 3.33 -0.36
CA PHE A 55 -11.05 2.84 -1.60
C PHE A 55 -10.06 2.96 -2.75
N GLY A 56 -10.20 2.08 -3.72
CA GLY A 56 -9.45 2.11 -4.96
C GLY A 56 -10.35 1.80 -6.15
N LEU A 57 -10.13 2.48 -7.27
CA LEU A 57 -10.84 2.24 -8.53
C LEU A 57 -9.88 1.81 -9.63
N ASP A 58 -10.36 0.90 -10.46
CA ASP A 58 -9.78 0.54 -11.74
C ASP A 58 -10.30 1.51 -12.81
N ALA A 59 -9.41 2.28 -13.44
CA ALA A 59 -9.78 3.27 -14.46
C ALA A 59 -10.36 2.63 -15.72
N GLN A 60 -10.04 1.37 -16.01
CA GLN A 60 -10.54 0.67 -17.19
C GLN A 60 -11.99 0.22 -16.99
N THR A 61 -12.33 -0.24 -15.78
CA THR A 61 -13.65 -0.82 -15.50
C THR A 61 -14.58 0.10 -14.70
N GLY A 62 -14.03 1.15 -14.07
CA GLY A 62 -14.74 2.04 -13.16
C GLY A 62 -15.19 1.36 -11.87
N ARG A 63 -14.68 0.16 -11.55
CA ARG A 63 -15.10 -0.64 -10.38
C ARG A 63 -14.12 -0.54 -9.23
N GLY A 64 -14.63 -0.79 -8.02
CA GLY A 64 -13.82 -0.92 -6.82
C GLY A 64 -12.82 -2.09 -6.91
N CYS A 65 -11.56 -1.84 -6.56
CA CYS A 65 -10.47 -2.83 -6.59
C CYS A 65 -10.32 -3.60 -5.28
N GLY A 66 -10.99 -3.19 -4.21
CA GLY A 66 -10.76 -3.73 -2.89
C GLY A 66 -11.30 -5.15 -2.68
N PRO A 67 -10.68 -5.94 -1.80
CA PRO A 67 -11.12 -7.30 -1.49
C PRO A 67 -12.36 -7.34 -0.59
N LEU A 68 -12.76 -6.20 0.00
CA LEU A 68 -13.93 -6.11 0.87
C LEU A 68 -15.22 -6.01 0.05
N ARG A 69 -16.35 -6.37 0.66
CA ARG A 69 -17.65 -6.47 -0.04
C ARG A 69 -18.13 -5.15 -0.65
N ASP A 70 -17.75 -4.03 -0.07
CA ASP A 70 -18.05 -2.68 -0.54
C ASP A 70 -16.99 -2.13 -1.52
N GLY A 71 -16.02 -2.96 -1.92
CA GLY A 71 -14.90 -2.57 -2.78
C GLY A 71 -13.81 -1.79 -2.04
N ALA A 72 -13.87 -1.70 -0.71
CA ALA A 72 -12.82 -1.09 0.09
C ALA A 72 -11.55 -1.94 0.12
N LEU A 73 -10.41 -1.26 0.10
CA LEU A 73 -9.08 -1.81 0.24
C LEU A 73 -8.79 -2.13 1.71
N ASP A 74 -7.95 -3.13 1.93
CA ASP A 74 -7.42 -3.47 3.26
C ASP A 74 -5.97 -2.96 3.36
N PRO A 75 -5.66 -1.99 4.24
CA PRO A 75 -4.29 -1.49 4.43
C PRO A 75 -3.29 -2.55 4.91
N ALA A 76 -3.75 -3.69 5.42
CA ALA A 76 -2.92 -4.83 5.78
C ALA A 76 -2.65 -5.79 4.60
N GLN A 77 -3.24 -5.54 3.43
CA GLN A 77 -3.01 -6.30 2.20
C GLN A 77 -2.21 -5.48 1.19
N LEU A 78 -1.69 -6.18 0.18
CA LEU A 78 -1.01 -5.52 -0.93
C LEU A 78 -2.02 -4.74 -1.76
N LEU A 79 -1.52 -3.65 -2.32
CA LEU A 79 -2.34 -2.85 -3.21
C LEU A 79 -2.57 -3.64 -4.51
N PRO A 80 -3.81 -3.70 -5.03
CA PRO A 80 -4.07 -4.32 -6.33
C PRO A 80 -3.35 -3.59 -7.47
N SER A 81 -2.73 -4.33 -8.39
CA SER A 81 -1.93 -3.76 -9.49
C SER A 81 -2.74 -3.01 -10.54
N ASN A 82 -4.05 -3.21 -10.59
CA ASN A 82 -4.96 -2.53 -11.50
C ASN A 82 -5.57 -1.25 -10.90
N VAL A 83 -5.20 -0.86 -9.67
CA VAL A 83 -5.71 0.37 -9.07
C VAL A 83 -5.09 1.58 -9.76
N SER A 84 -5.91 2.60 -9.97
CA SER A 84 -5.52 3.81 -10.71
C SER A 84 -5.90 5.09 -10.00
N LEU A 85 -6.94 5.03 -9.17
CA LEU A 85 -7.42 6.12 -8.32
C LEU A 85 -7.59 5.56 -6.91
N LEU A 86 -7.20 6.35 -5.91
CA LEU A 86 -7.32 6.00 -4.50
C LEU A 86 -8.04 7.13 -3.77
N CYS A 87 -8.79 6.81 -2.71
CA CYS A 87 -9.31 7.84 -1.80
C CYS A 87 -9.51 7.29 -0.39
N VAL A 88 -9.48 8.19 0.58
CA VAL A 88 -9.97 7.89 1.92
C VAL A 88 -11.43 8.31 2.03
N GLU A 89 -12.21 7.59 2.82
CA GLU A 89 -13.59 7.97 3.13
C GLU A 89 -13.69 9.43 3.57
N GLY A 90 -14.56 10.19 2.91
CA GLY A 90 -14.77 11.61 3.19
C GLY A 90 -13.84 12.56 2.44
N ASP A 91 -12.83 12.06 1.71
CA ASP A 91 -12.03 12.88 0.81
C ASP A 91 -12.92 13.47 -0.30
N ARG A 92 -12.64 14.72 -0.69
CA ARG A 92 -13.36 15.39 -1.77
C ARG A 92 -12.83 15.03 -3.15
N ILE A 93 -11.59 14.54 -3.20
CA ILE A 93 -10.82 14.30 -4.42
C ILE A 93 -10.23 12.90 -4.33
N TRP A 94 -10.17 12.22 -5.47
CA TRP A 94 -9.44 10.97 -5.61
C TRP A 94 -8.00 11.26 -5.99
N ASP A 95 -7.07 10.67 -5.24
CA ASP A 95 -5.65 10.68 -5.57
C ASP A 95 -5.43 9.88 -6.84
N ARG A 96 -4.70 10.46 -7.79
CA ARG A 96 -4.21 9.69 -8.93
C ARG A 96 -3.07 8.82 -8.44
N HIS A 97 -3.25 7.52 -8.55
CA HIS A 97 -2.18 6.61 -8.23
C HIS A 97 -1.12 6.71 -9.33
N PRO A 98 0.16 7.00 -9.00
CA PRO A 98 1.21 6.90 -9.99
C PRO A 98 1.19 5.47 -10.56
N LEU A 99 1.41 5.33 -11.88
CA LEU A 99 1.57 4.03 -12.56
C LEU A 99 2.90 3.39 -12.11
N ALA A 100 3.03 3.12 -10.82
CA ALA A 100 4.25 2.74 -10.14
C ALA A 100 4.51 1.23 -10.18
N VAL A 101 3.68 0.48 -10.91
CA VAL A 101 3.84 -0.96 -11.13
C VAL A 101 5.26 -1.30 -11.63
N VAL A 102 5.87 -0.42 -12.43
CA VAL A 102 7.24 -0.62 -12.96
C VAL A 102 8.33 -0.32 -11.93
N LEU A 103 8.13 0.68 -11.07
CA LEU A 103 9.16 1.17 -10.14
C LEU A 103 9.15 0.43 -8.80
N THR A 104 8.04 -0.22 -8.43
CA THR A 104 7.93 -0.87 -7.11
C THR A 104 7.09 -2.16 -7.15
N PRO A 105 7.53 -3.22 -7.88
CA PRO A 105 6.76 -4.46 -8.03
C PRO A 105 6.38 -5.12 -6.69
N SER A 106 7.28 -5.02 -5.71
CA SER A 106 7.10 -5.59 -4.36
C SER A 106 5.94 -4.97 -3.57
N ALA A 107 5.38 -3.84 -4.01
CA ALA A 107 4.18 -3.26 -3.40
C ALA A 107 2.88 -3.92 -3.86
N PHE A 108 2.91 -4.60 -5.01
CA PHE A 108 1.76 -5.25 -5.63
C PHE A 108 1.84 -6.77 -5.60
N GLU A 109 3.05 -7.33 -5.65
CA GLU A 109 3.26 -8.77 -5.65
C GLU A 109 3.45 -9.33 -4.23
N PRO A 110 2.83 -10.48 -3.90
CA PRO A 110 3.15 -11.21 -2.68
C PRO A 110 4.64 -11.57 -2.69
N PRO A 111 5.34 -11.48 -1.54
CA PRO A 111 6.75 -11.87 -1.48
C PRO A 111 6.88 -13.30 -1.99
N ALA A 112 7.71 -13.50 -3.01
CA ALA A 112 7.89 -14.81 -3.62
C ALA A 112 8.19 -15.83 -2.52
N THR A 113 7.26 -16.75 -2.27
CA THR A 113 7.48 -17.88 -1.37
C THR A 113 8.71 -18.62 -1.90
N LYS A 114 9.83 -18.55 -1.18
CA LYS A 114 10.99 -19.40 -1.46
C LYS A 114 10.47 -20.84 -1.42
N LYS A 115 10.32 -21.46 -2.59
CA LYS A 115 10.06 -22.91 -2.67
C LYS A 115 11.24 -23.58 -1.98
N GLN A 116 11.03 -23.99 -0.73
CA GLN A 116 11.97 -24.82 0.00
C GLN A 116 12.03 -26.14 -0.79
N LYS A 117 13.09 -26.28 -1.59
CA LYS A 117 13.36 -27.46 -2.39
C LYS A 117 13.72 -28.56 -1.39
N ASN A 118 12.72 -29.23 -0.83
CA ASN A 118 12.93 -30.43 -0.03
C ASN A 118 13.50 -31.48 -0.96
N GLY A 119 14.84 -31.54 -0.99
CA GLY A 119 15.60 -32.58 -1.67
C GLY A 119 15.24 -33.92 -1.05
N ARG A 120 14.33 -34.64 -1.73
CA ARG A 120 14.09 -36.05 -1.45
C ARG A 120 15.15 -36.82 -2.22
N THR A 121 16.27 -37.07 -1.57
CA THR A 121 17.27 -38.05 -2.04
C THR A 121 16.59 -39.41 -1.99
N ALA A 122 16.21 -39.94 -3.15
CA ALA A 122 15.82 -41.34 -3.28
C ALA A 122 17.12 -42.16 -3.23
N ALA A 123 17.26 -42.97 -2.19
CA ALA A 123 18.25 -44.05 -2.16
C ALA A 123 17.72 -45.20 -3.02
N VAL A 124 18.53 -45.65 -3.97
CA VAL A 124 18.50 -46.98 -4.59
C VAL A 124 19.93 -47.48 -4.60
#